data_AF-A0A1M7QUR9-F1
#
_entry.id   AF-A0A1M7QUR9-F1
#
_cell.length_a   1.000
_cell.length_b   1.000
_cell.length_c   1.000
_cell.angle_alpha   90.00
_cell.angle_beta   90.00
_cell.angle_gamma   90.00
#
_symmetry.space_group_name_H-M   'P 1'
#
loop_
_entity.id
_entity.type
_entity.pdbx_description
1 polymer ?
#
loop_
_entity_poly.entity_id
_entity_poly.type
_entity_poly.pdbx_seq_one_letter_code
_entity_poly.pdbx_strand_id
1 'polypeptide(L)'
;MNGEEKIHTLVQELLFLEEEVDETVKGIIHDHVNTCEECRHLRTDIKKTEIPTIDNSSSKAHITPLKSLRKLNIGVLVFTILVRIGVLLYIVFGNSFETYPSLFEDVLQASITIFYLPSAIFLLLLTYIFLKPKIFVGFLVFDVGVLLFGSQFISYFI
;
A
#
# COMPACT_ATOMS: atom_id res chain seq x y z
N MET A 1 14.74 -34.72 -18.92
CA MET A 1 15.09 -33.57 -18.06
C MET A 1 15.72 -34.11 -16.80
N ASN A 2 17.03 -33.94 -16.69
CA ASN A 2 17.81 -34.43 -15.54
C ASN A 2 17.63 -33.46 -14.36
N GLY A 3 17.82 -33.93 -13.12
CA GLY A 3 17.62 -33.11 -11.92
C GLY A 3 18.47 -31.83 -11.90
N GLU A 4 19.70 -31.92 -12.42
CA GLU A 4 20.64 -30.80 -12.51
C GLU A 4 20.21 -29.70 -13.49
N GLU A 5 19.58 -30.08 -14.59
CA GLU A 5 19.08 -29.15 -15.62
C GLU A 5 17.94 -28.29 -15.07
N LYS A 6 17.09 -28.87 -14.22
CA LYS A 6 16.01 -28.14 -13.52
C LYS A 6 16.55 -27.15 -12.50
N ILE A 7 17.56 -27.56 -11.72
CA ILE A 7 18.21 -26.68 -10.74
C ILE A 7 18.93 -25.54 -11.46
N HIS A 8 19.59 -25.83 -12.58
CA HIS A 8 20.27 -24.83 -13.38
C HIS A 8 19.33 -23.72 -13.88
N THR A 9 18.20 -24.08 -14.51
CA THR A 9 17.21 -23.08 -14.95
C THR A 9 16.63 -22.30 -13.79
N LEU A 10 16.29 -22.97 -12.68
CA LEU A 10 15.74 -22.32 -11.50
C LEU A 10 16.73 -21.33 -10.88
N VAL A 11 18.01 -21.69 -10.81
CA VAL A 11 19.07 -20.82 -10.29
C VAL A 11 19.29 -19.62 -11.20
N GLN A 12 19.23 -19.78 -12.53
CA GLN A 12 19.34 -18.65 -13.47
C GLN A 12 18.20 -17.62 -13.30
N GLU A 13 16.97 -18.09 -13.09
CA GLU A 13 15.82 -17.20 -12.85
C GLU A 13 15.90 -16.53 -11.47
N LEU A 14 16.28 -17.30 -10.45
CA LEU A 14 16.34 -16.83 -9.06
C LEU A 14 17.59 -16.00 -8.76
N LEU A 15 18.63 -16.00 -9.60
CA LEU A 15 19.85 -15.21 -9.40
C LEU A 15 19.55 -13.71 -9.32
N PHE A 16 18.59 -13.24 -10.10
CA PHE A 16 18.11 -11.84 -10.07
C PHE A 16 17.32 -11.50 -8.81
N LEU A 17 16.89 -12.52 -8.06
CA LEU A 17 16.09 -12.44 -6.84
C LEU A 17 16.81 -13.14 -5.68
N GLU A 18 18.14 -13.32 -5.76
CA GLU A 18 18.93 -14.12 -4.80
C GLU A 18 18.74 -13.59 -3.37
N GLU A 19 18.55 -12.29 -3.21
CA GLU A 19 18.31 -11.64 -1.91
C GLU A 19 16.89 -11.88 -1.35
N GLU A 20 15.93 -12.24 -2.21
CA GLU A 20 14.49 -12.36 -1.89
C GLU A 20 14.03 -13.80 -1.60
N VAL A 21 14.86 -14.79 -1.94
CA VAL A 21 14.56 -16.20 -1.66
C VAL A 21 14.88 -16.59 -0.22
N ASP A 22 14.18 -17.59 0.31
CA ASP A 22 14.42 -18.12 1.66
C ASP A 22 15.87 -18.60 1.83
N GLU A 23 16.40 -18.57 3.06
CA GLU A 23 17.79 -18.95 3.36
C GLU A 23 18.15 -20.38 2.88
N THR A 24 17.18 -21.29 2.90
CA THR A 24 17.32 -22.65 2.36
C THR A 24 17.58 -22.63 0.85
N VAL A 25 16.86 -21.77 0.12
CA VAL A 25 16.97 -21.63 -1.34
C VAL A 25 18.24 -20.86 -1.70
N LYS A 26 18.65 -19.86 -0.89
CA LYS A 26 19.96 -19.21 -1.02
C LYS A 26 21.10 -20.20 -0.90
N GLY A 27 21.02 -21.15 0.03
CA GLY A 27 22.00 -22.24 0.15
C GLY A 27 22.13 -23.03 -1.13
N ILE A 28 21.00 -23.42 -1.74
CA ILE A 28 20.97 -24.16 -3.00
C ILE A 28 21.54 -23.33 -4.16
N ILE A 29 21.19 -22.05 -4.26
CA ILE A 29 21.74 -21.13 -5.27
C ILE A 29 23.25 -21.01 -5.10
N HIS A 30 23.73 -20.81 -3.88
CA HIS A 30 25.15 -20.65 -3.58
C HIS A 30 25.95 -21.91 -3.93
N ASP A 31 25.44 -23.08 -3.55
CA ASP A 31 26.06 -24.38 -3.84
C ASP A 31 26.11 -24.65 -5.35
N HIS A 32 25.03 -24.30 -6.07
CA HIS A 32 24.97 -24.45 -7.52
C HIS A 32 25.87 -23.44 -8.25
N VAL A 33 25.91 -22.18 -7.82
CA VAL A 33 26.81 -21.15 -8.41
C VAL A 33 28.28 -21.51 -8.23
N ASN A 34 28.64 -22.15 -7.11
CA ASN A 34 30.03 -22.57 -6.88
C ASN A 34 30.45 -23.75 -7.77
N THR A 35 29.50 -24.58 -8.19
CA THR A 35 29.76 -25.76 -9.02
C THR A 35 29.49 -25.53 -10.51
N CYS A 36 28.62 -24.57 -10.87
CA CYS A 36 28.24 -24.26 -12.24
C CYS A 36 28.91 -22.97 -12.73
N GLU A 37 29.80 -23.11 -13.72
CA GLU A 37 30.54 -22.00 -14.32
C GLU A 37 29.63 -20.95 -14.97
N GLU A 38 28.57 -21.37 -15.65
CA GLU A 38 27.63 -20.47 -16.32
C GLU A 38 26.85 -19.60 -15.32
N CYS A 39 26.31 -20.20 -14.24
CA CYS A 39 25.63 -19.46 -13.19
C CYS A 39 26.59 -18.52 -12.43
N ARG A 40 27.86 -18.89 -12.31
CA ARG A 40 28.92 -18.04 -11.73
C ARG A 40 29.22 -16.81 -12.58
N HIS A 41 29.30 -16.97 -13.90
CA HIS A 41 29.46 -15.85 -14.82
C HIS A 41 28.25 -14.92 -14.77
N LEU A 42 27.03 -15.47 -14.83
CA LEU A 42 25.80 -14.70 -14.74
C LEU A 42 25.71 -13.87 -13.45
N ARG A 43 26.07 -14.45 -12.29
CA ARG A 43 26.13 -13.72 -11.01
C ARG A 43 27.13 -12.56 -11.04
N THR A 44 28.26 -12.78 -11.70
CA THR A 44 29.32 -11.77 -11.82
C THR A 44 28.88 -10.62 -12.73
N ASP A 45 28.15 -10.92 -13.80
CA ASP A 45 27.66 -9.92 -14.74
C ASP A 45 26.50 -9.09 -14.15
N ILE A 46 25.62 -9.71 -13.35
CA ILE A 46 24.61 -9.00 -12.55
C ILE A 46 25.31 -8.01 -11.61
N LYS A 47 26.32 -8.47 -10.85
CA LYS A 47 27.09 -7.62 -9.93
C LYS A 47 27.92 -6.54 -10.61
N LYS A 48 28.36 -6.73 -11.86
CA LYS A 48 29.10 -5.70 -12.63
C LYS A 48 28.20 -4.61 -13.19
N THR A 49 26.93 -4.91 -13.43
CA THR A 49 25.94 -3.94 -13.91
C THR A 49 25.49 -2.99 -12.79
N GLU A 50 25.68 -3.39 -11.54
CA GLU A 50 25.53 -2.57 -10.34
C GLU A 50 26.89 -2.00 -9.87
N ILE A 51 27.22 -0.74 -10.19
CA ILE A 51 28.45 -0.07 -9.69
C ILE A 51 28.05 1.17 -8.86
N PRO A 52 28.71 1.54 -7.74
CA PRO A 52 29.32 0.74 -6.67
C PRO A 52 28.69 1.08 -5.30
N THR A 53 28.43 0.08 -4.45
CA THR A 53 28.15 0.32 -3.03
C THR A 53 29.47 0.55 -2.27
N ILE A 54 29.53 1.69 -1.57
CA ILE A 54 30.58 2.01 -0.60
C ILE A 54 30.56 0.95 0.49
N ASP A 55 31.67 0.22 0.63
CA ASP A 55 31.96 -0.59 1.82
C ASP A 55 31.99 0.29 3.06
N ASN A 56 31.24 -0.08 4.09
CA ASN A 56 31.82 -0.40 5.39
C ASN A 56 30.76 -0.86 6.41
N SER A 57 31.04 -2.05 6.96
CA SER A 57 30.79 -2.44 8.35
C SER A 57 29.35 -2.72 8.83
N SER A 58 29.10 -4.02 9.03
CA SER A 58 28.45 -4.58 10.23
C SER A 58 27.14 -3.95 10.68
N SER A 59 26.02 -4.44 10.14
CA SER A 59 24.81 -4.70 10.93
C SER A 59 23.85 -5.51 10.07
N LYS A 60 23.26 -6.56 10.67
CA LYS A 60 22.14 -7.38 10.17
C LYS A 60 21.38 -6.68 9.04
N ALA A 61 21.53 -7.17 7.80
CA ALA A 61 20.77 -6.70 6.66
C ALA A 61 19.29 -7.06 6.88
N HIS A 62 18.58 -6.09 7.46
CA HIS A 62 17.15 -6.09 7.62
C HIS A 62 16.56 -6.10 6.21
N ILE A 63 15.97 -7.23 5.81
CA ILE A 63 15.28 -7.41 4.52
C ILE A 63 14.29 -6.26 4.37
N THR A 64 14.65 -5.25 3.57
CA THR A 64 13.75 -4.13 3.30
C THR A 64 12.66 -4.64 2.37
N PRO A 65 11.38 -4.59 2.77
CA PRO A 65 10.29 -5.01 1.90
C PRO A 65 10.31 -4.14 0.63
N LEU A 66 10.03 -4.76 -0.53
CA LEU A 66 9.96 -4.10 -1.85
C LEU A 66 9.47 -2.66 -1.71
N LYS A 67 10.39 -1.70 -1.89
CA LYS A 67 10.11 -0.25 -1.78
C LYS A 67 8.90 0.16 -2.63
N SER A 68 8.60 -0.58 -3.69
CA SER A 68 7.45 -0.39 -4.58
C SER A 68 6.10 -0.62 -3.88
N LEU A 69 5.92 -1.75 -3.17
CA LEU A 69 4.66 -2.07 -2.46
C LEU A 69 4.37 -1.08 -1.33
N ARG A 70 5.42 -0.64 -0.64
CA ARG A 70 5.29 0.40 0.40
C ARG A 70 4.84 1.74 -0.20
N LYS A 71 5.35 2.12 -1.37
CA LYS A 71 4.92 3.34 -2.09
C LYS A 71 3.48 3.23 -2.57
N LEU A 72 3.06 2.06 -3.07
CA LEU A 72 1.67 1.81 -3.45
C LEU A 72 0.73 1.98 -2.26
N ASN A 73 1.03 1.36 -1.13
CA ASN A 73 0.19 1.48 0.08
C ASN A 73 0.13 2.92 0.59
N ILE A 74 1.25 3.66 0.55
CA ILE A 74 1.25 5.09 0.88
C ILE A 74 0.38 5.87 -0.11
N GLY A 75 0.48 5.58 -1.41
CA GLY A 75 -0.34 6.19 -2.45
C GLY A 75 -1.83 5.95 -2.22
N VAL A 76 -2.22 4.69 -1.95
CA VAL A 76 -3.61 4.34 -1.64
C VAL A 76 -4.08 5.02 -0.37
N LEU A 77 -3.26 5.09 0.68
CA LEU A 77 -3.58 5.80 1.92
C LEU A 77 -3.85 7.29 1.66
N VAL A 78 -2.94 7.96 0.97
CA VAL A 78 -3.08 9.39 0.64
C VAL A 78 -4.31 9.60 -0.23
N PHE A 79 -4.51 8.77 -1.24
CA PHE A 79 -5.69 8.82 -2.11
C PHE A 79 -6.99 8.66 -1.32
N THR A 80 -7.08 7.67 -0.43
CA THR A 80 -8.28 7.45 0.40
C THR A 80 -8.58 8.61 1.34
N ILE A 81 -7.56 9.31 1.83
CA ILE A 81 -7.72 10.51 2.65
C ILE A 81 -8.20 11.69 1.80
N LEU A 82 -7.54 11.94 0.66
CA LEU A 82 -7.87 13.06 -0.22
C LEU A 82 -9.31 12.97 -0.74
N VAL A 83 -9.77 11.78 -1.14
CA VAL A 83 -11.15 11.60 -1.60
C VAL A 83 -12.14 11.87 -0.48
N ARG A 84 -11.91 11.39 0.74
CA ARG A 84 -12.79 11.68 1.90
C ARG A 84 -12.89 13.17 2.17
N ILE A 85 -11.75 13.86 2.21
CA ILE A 85 -11.70 15.31 2.40
C ILE A 85 -12.46 16.00 1.26
N GLY A 86 -12.23 15.60 0.01
CA GLY A 86 -12.92 16.16 -1.14
C GLY A 86 -14.45 16.03 -1.07
N VAL A 87 -14.96 14.85 -0.68
CA VAL A 87 -16.40 14.62 -0.51
C VAL A 87 -16.96 15.46 0.63
N LEU A 88 -16.26 15.54 1.77
CA LEU A 88 -16.68 16.37 2.89
C LEU A 88 -16.72 17.86 2.52
N LEU A 89 -15.70 18.36 1.83
CA LEU A 89 -15.68 19.73 1.33
C LEU A 89 -16.82 19.97 0.33
N TYR A 90 -17.07 19.03 -0.57
CA TYR A 90 -18.19 19.11 -1.50
C TYR A 90 -19.54 19.23 -0.77
N ILE A 91 -19.75 18.45 0.29
CA ILE A 91 -20.97 18.53 1.11
C ILE A 91 -21.06 19.88 1.81
N VAL A 92 -19.97 20.37 2.41
CA VAL A 92 -19.96 21.65 3.13
C VAL A 92 -20.20 22.82 2.18
N PHE A 93 -19.49 22.91 1.05
CA PHE A 93 -19.61 24.04 0.12
C PHE A 93 -20.77 23.92 -0.86
N GLY A 94 -21.27 22.71 -1.10
CA GLY A 94 -22.37 22.44 -2.02
C GLY A 94 -23.75 22.72 -1.44
N ASN A 95 -23.88 22.80 -0.11
CA ASN A 95 -25.12 23.16 0.56
C ASN A 95 -25.16 24.68 0.78
N SER A 96 -26.08 25.38 0.10
CA SER A 96 -26.32 26.81 0.34
C SER A 96 -26.99 27.02 1.70
N PHE A 97 -26.22 27.54 2.66
CA PHE A 97 -26.61 27.81 4.05
C PHE A 97 -27.79 28.78 4.21
N GLU A 98 -28.05 29.62 3.22
CA GLU A 98 -29.03 30.70 3.32
C GLU A 98 -30.47 30.27 2.98
N THR A 99 -30.67 29.12 2.34
CA THR A 99 -31.96 28.82 1.70
C THR A 99 -33.04 28.37 2.69
N TYR A 100 -32.69 27.60 3.74
CA TYR A 100 -33.65 27.09 4.74
C TYR A 100 -33.00 26.81 6.12
N PRO A 101 -32.91 27.80 7.02
CA PRO A 101 -32.20 27.65 8.29
C PRO A 101 -32.80 26.60 9.24
N SER A 102 -34.13 26.38 9.20
CA SER A 102 -34.80 25.40 10.06
C SER A 102 -34.68 23.95 9.60
N LEU A 103 -34.31 23.71 8.33
CA LEU A 103 -34.15 22.37 7.74
C LEU A 103 -32.69 22.05 7.42
N PHE A 104 -31.78 22.95 7.82
CA PHE A 104 -30.39 22.89 7.44
C PHE A 104 -29.72 21.59 7.91
N GLU A 105 -29.92 21.19 9.17
CA GLU A 105 -29.36 19.94 9.71
C GLU A 105 -29.89 18.70 8.96
N ASP A 106 -31.18 18.66 8.64
CA ASP A 106 -31.80 17.52 7.93
C ASP A 106 -31.29 17.40 6.50
N VAL A 107 -31.17 18.53 5.79
CA VAL A 107 -30.61 18.58 4.43
C VAL A 107 -29.14 18.18 4.43
N LEU A 108 -28.39 18.58 5.45
CA LEU A 108 -26.99 18.24 5.59
C LEU A 108 -26.79 16.75 5.93
N GLN A 109 -27.62 16.19 6.81
CA GLN A 109 -27.64 14.75 7.11
C GLN A 109 -28.02 13.91 5.89
N ALA A 110 -29.01 14.37 5.10
CA ALA A 110 -29.39 13.72 3.85
C ALA A 110 -28.23 13.76 2.82
N SER A 111 -27.55 14.90 2.71
CA SER A 111 -26.39 15.07 1.84
C SER A 111 -25.24 14.14 2.22
N ILE A 112 -24.92 14.06 3.52
CA ILE A 112 -23.93 13.10 4.04
C ILE A 112 -24.37 11.68 3.68
N THR A 113 -25.62 11.31 3.91
CA THR A 113 -26.08 9.95 3.64
C THR A 113 -26.02 9.59 2.15
N ILE A 114 -26.40 10.50 1.25
CA ILE A 114 -26.45 10.25 -0.19
C ILE A 114 -25.05 10.26 -0.83
N PHE A 115 -24.18 11.19 -0.43
CA PHE A 115 -22.88 11.38 -1.08
C PHE A 115 -21.72 10.73 -0.32
N TYR A 116 -21.72 10.80 1.01
CA TYR A 116 -20.64 10.26 1.82
C TYR A 116 -20.76 8.74 2.03
N LEU A 117 -21.96 8.19 2.25
CA LEU A 117 -22.10 6.75 2.52
C LEU A 117 -21.57 5.86 1.37
N PRO A 118 -21.95 6.06 0.09
CA PRO A 118 -21.47 5.19 -0.98
C PRO A 118 -19.97 5.32 -1.22
N SER A 119 -19.44 6.55 -1.10
CA SER A 119 -18.00 6.81 -1.23
C SER A 119 -17.22 6.20 -0.06
N ALA A 120 -17.70 6.32 1.17
CA ALA A 120 -17.11 5.70 2.35
C ALA A 120 -17.03 4.17 2.19
N ILE A 121 -18.11 3.50 1.78
CA ILE A 121 -18.12 2.04 1.55
C ILE A 121 -17.06 1.65 0.51
N PHE A 122 -17.02 2.35 -0.63
CA PHE A 122 -16.04 2.08 -1.69
C PHE A 122 -14.60 2.26 -1.20
N LEU A 123 -14.33 3.34 -0.49
CA LEU A 123 -13.01 3.63 0.08
C LEU A 123 -12.63 2.67 1.20
N LEU A 124 -13.60 2.17 1.96
CA LEU A 124 -13.39 1.16 2.99
C LEU A 124 -12.98 -0.19 2.38
N LEU A 125 -13.60 -0.58 1.25
CA LEU A 125 -13.21 -1.76 0.49
C LEU A 125 -11.78 -1.64 -0.05
N LEU A 126 -11.43 -0.49 -0.64
CA LEU A 126 -10.05 -0.19 -1.06
C LEU A 126 -9.08 -0.30 0.12
N THR A 127 -9.46 0.25 1.28
CA THR A 127 -8.64 0.18 2.49
C THR A 127 -8.47 -1.27 2.96
N TYR A 128 -9.52 -2.07 2.92
CA TYR A 128 -9.47 -3.47 3.33
C TYR A 128 -8.52 -4.31 2.45
N ILE A 129 -8.51 -4.05 1.15
CA ILE A 129 -7.68 -4.81 0.18
C ILE A 129 -6.21 -4.42 0.27
N PHE A 130 -5.90 -3.11 0.37
CA PHE A 130 -4.53 -2.60 0.19
C PHE A 130 -3.83 -2.20 1.50
N LEU A 131 -4.57 -1.90 2.57
CA LEU A 131 -4.01 -1.35 3.81
C LEU A 131 -4.08 -2.35 4.98
N LYS A 132 -3.33 -2.04 6.04
CA LYS A 132 -3.28 -2.88 7.24
C LYS A 132 -4.64 -2.88 7.95
N PRO A 133 -5.04 -3.98 8.61
CA PRO A 133 -6.33 -4.09 9.29
C PRO A 133 -6.53 -3.03 10.39
N LYS A 134 -5.45 -2.58 11.05
CA LYS A 134 -5.52 -1.49 12.04
C LYS A 134 -5.97 -0.15 11.42
N ILE A 135 -5.54 0.12 10.18
CA ILE A 135 -5.92 1.34 9.45
C ILE A 135 -7.38 1.25 9.00
N PHE A 136 -7.80 0.07 8.54
CA PHE A 136 -9.19 -0.21 8.21
C PHE A 136 -10.14 0.07 9.38
N VAL A 137 -9.85 -0.43 10.58
CA VAL A 137 -10.68 -0.16 11.77
C VAL A 137 -10.71 1.33 12.08
N GLY A 138 -9.58 2.04 11.93
CA GLY A 138 -9.52 3.50 12.10
C GLY A 138 -10.45 4.24 11.14
N PHE A 139 -10.42 3.91 9.85
CA PHE A 139 -11.31 4.52 8.87
C PHE A 139 -12.77 4.13 9.08
N LEU A 140 -13.06 2.89 9.48
CA LEU A 140 -14.42 2.47 9.79
C LEU A 140 -15.02 3.29 10.94
N VAL A 141 -14.27 3.46 12.03
CA VAL A 141 -14.72 4.27 13.17
C VAL A 141 -14.90 5.73 12.77
N PHE A 142 -13.98 6.27 11.97
CA PHE A 142 -14.09 7.63 11.44
C PHE A 142 -15.33 7.81 10.56
N ASP A 143 -15.53 6.93 9.58
CA ASP A 143 -16.65 7.00 8.63
C ASP A 143 -18.00 6.85 9.36
N VAL A 144 -18.09 5.96 10.35
CA VAL A 144 -19.28 5.85 11.22
C VAL A 144 -19.50 7.12 12.03
N GLY A 145 -18.43 7.71 12.59
CA GLY A 145 -18.51 8.99 13.30
C GLY A 145 -19.03 10.12 12.41
N VAL A 146 -18.57 10.20 11.16
CA VAL A 146 -19.06 11.18 10.18
C VAL A 146 -20.53 10.94 9.84
N LEU A 147 -20.95 9.69 9.67
CA LEU A 147 -22.35 9.37 9.34
C LEU A 147 -23.32 9.71 10.48
N LEU A 148 -22.90 9.51 11.74
CA LEU A 148 -23.74 9.73 12.91
C LEU A 148 -23.73 11.19 13.40
N PHE A 149 -22.57 11.83 13.36
CA PHE A 149 -22.35 13.15 13.99
C PHE A 149 -21.91 14.22 13.00
N GLY A 150 -21.70 13.89 11.72
CA GLY A 150 -21.16 14.83 10.74
C GLY A 150 -22.06 16.05 10.53
N SER A 151 -23.38 15.88 10.60
CA SER A 151 -24.33 16.99 10.49
C SER A 151 -24.19 17.99 11.63
N GLN A 152 -24.23 17.50 12.86
CA GLN A 152 -24.06 18.29 14.08
C GLN A 152 -22.68 18.94 14.14
N PHE A 153 -21.63 18.22 13.73
CA PHE A 153 -20.27 18.75 13.73
C PHE A 153 -20.15 19.91 12.75
N ILE A 154 -20.62 19.75 11.50
CA ILE A 154 -20.56 20.82 10.50
C ILE A 154 -21.42 22.01 10.92
N SER A 155 -22.61 21.78 11.47
CA SER A 155 -23.48 22.86 11.96
C SER A 155 -22.94 23.59 13.18
N TYR A 156 -22.00 23.03 13.94
CA TYR A 156 -21.38 23.72 15.08
C TYR A 156 -20.28 24.70 14.64
N PHE A 157 -19.61 24.42 13.53
CA PHE A 157 -18.50 25.24 13.02
C PHE A 157 -18.95 26.38 12.10
N ILE A 158 -20.23 26.41 11.71
CA ILE A 158 -20.82 27.35 10.76
C ILE A 158 -21.92 28.13 11.47
#